data_AF-A0A8X6NDD8-F1
#
_entry.id   AF-A0A8X6NDD8-F1
#
_cell.length_a   1.000
_cell.length_b   1.000
_cell.length_c   1.000
_cell.angle_alpha   90.00
_cell.angle_beta   90.00
_cell.angle_gamma   90.00
#
_symmetry.space_group_name_H-M   'P 1'
#
loop_
_entity.id
_entity.type
_entity.pdbx_description
1 polymer ?
#
loop_
_entity_poly.entity_id
_entity_poly.type
_entity_poly.pdbx_seq_one_letter_code
_entity_poly.pdbx_strand_id
1 'polypeptide(L)'
;MALSLPSLQQIATVKLATIVFNDASVNAVEKLLEIPLCLLPIELLEKIMDNLLPEYVQVSSLAEKVRKLARPISLEIEEWKEYHSRLLDTSVDFQNYFVWKTLGTIDSEATALSLIQSDRLEVGCRFALACFYCFEDFIPRLWKERSPFRKTRIVCRSEIVRVWVNWLENGCKGSIRESESFVYWAIRDDNPFATRYLLEGLTPEKRKSFLASITYKTDVSIAVLHVCFSQMDDCQRTELFQKCPFKLLKCFLNWPMQSQFLEKAKSAFQYLDVREFIELLFFIFLQRILADWKDFDYPDLLTKFWKLSPPALKITVLNGPYGPLFQHIVEHDWTKAYPTNILPVDLRNFNSSNFLLYSRQSYVMTRKRYLDSLAGKSLTPSKLLNF
;
A
#
# COMPACT_ATOMS: atom_id res chain seq x y z
N MET A 1 -11.83 14.29 7.65
CA MET A 1 -10.81 14.20 8.72
C MET A 1 -9.60 14.97 8.23
N ALA A 2 -9.31 16.14 8.81
CA ALA A 2 -8.15 16.91 8.40
C ALA A 2 -6.90 16.17 8.90
N LEU A 3 -6.11 15.63 7.97
CA LEU A 3 -4.75 15.21 8.29
C LEU A 3 -4.04 16.43 8.87
N SER A 4 -3.35 16.28 10.00
CA SER A 4 -2.45 17.34 10.45
C SER A 4 -1.49 17.66 9.30
N LEU A 5 -1.33 18.94 9.00
CA LEU A 5 -0.44 19.36 7.93
C LEU A 5 0.97 18.83 8.23
N PRO A 6 1.62 18.12 7.29
CA PRO A 6 2.96 17.62 7.50
C PRO A 6 3.91 18.79 7.75
N SER A 7 4.90 18.57 8.62
CA SER A 7 5.93 19.58 8.86
C SER A 7 6.69 19.90 7.57
N LEU A 8 7.19 21.14 7.45
CA LEU A 8 8.02 21.53 6.29
C LEU A 8 9.21 20.59 6.10
N GLN A 9 9.80 20.12 7.20
CA GLN A 9 10.90 19.16 7.17
C GLN A 9 10.46 17.80 6.57
N GLN A 10 9.28 17.31 6.93
CA GLN A 10 8.75 16.07 6.35
C GLN A 10 8.51 16.23 4.85
N ILE A 11 7.89 17.34 4.43
CA ILE A 11 7.65 17.64 3.01
C ILE A 11 8.97 17.70 2.23
N ALA A 12 9.98 18.40 2.76
CA ALA A 12 11.29 18.50 2.13
C ALA A 12 12.01 17.15 2.04
N THR A 13 11.94 16.34 3.10
CA THR A 13 12.53 15.00 3.14
C THR A 13 11.89 14.11 2.09
N VAL A 14 10.57 14.05 2.05
CA VAL A 14 9.81 13.29 1.06
C VAL A 14 10.16 13.73 -0.36
N LYS A 15 10.18 15.05 -0.62
CA LYS A 15 10.48 15.57 -1.95
C LYS A 15 11.88 15.20 -2.43
N LEU A 16 12.88 15.24 -1.55
CA LEU A 16 14.23 14.78 -1.89
C LEU A 16 14.27 13.28 -2.14
N ALA A 17 13.59 12.51 -1.29
CA ALA A 17 13.54 11.07 -1.43
C ALA A 17 12.89 10.64 -2.75
N THR A 18 11.80 11.28 -3.17
CA THR A 18 11.17 10.99 -4.46
C THR A 18 12.02 11.43 -5.66
N ILE A 19 12.83 12.49 -5.52
CA ILE A 19 13.81 12.87 -6.56
C ILE A 19 14.88 11.79 -6.73
N VAL A 20 15.46 11.32 -5.62
CA VAL A 20 16.45 10.23 -5.64
C VAL A 20 15.85 8.98 -6.29
N PHE A 21 14.64 8.60 -5.89
CA PHE A 21 13.95 7.43 -6.43
C PHE A 21 13.45 7.58 -7.85
N ASN A 22 13.38 8.80 -8.39
CA ASN A 22 13.08 9.03 -9.80
C ASN A 22 14.35 9.02 -10.68
N ASP A 23 15.53 8.90 -10.09
CA ASP A 23 16.78 8.89 -10.83
C ASP A 23 16.98 7.62 -11.67
N ALA A 24 17.61 7.76 -12.83
CA ALA A 24 17.89 6.64 -13.73
C ALA A 24 18.83 5.60 -13.11
N SER A 25 19.71 6.00 -12.19
CA SER A 25 20.62 5.12 -11.45
C SER A 25 19.88 4.13 -10.56
N VAL A 26 18.87 4.57 -9.80
CA VAL A 26 18.00 3.69 -8.99
C VAL A 26 17.34 2.65 -9.87
N ASN A 27 16.78 3.09 -10.98
CA ASN A 27 16.18 2.23 -11.99
C ASN A 27 17.16 1.21 -12.59
N ALA A 28 18.41 1.63 -12.84
CA ALA A 28 19.46 0.75 -13.34
C ALA A 28 19.84 -0.32 -12.30
N VAL A 29 19.89 0.03 -11.03
CA VAL A 29 20.15 -0.90 -9.93
C VAL A 29 19.01 -1.93 -9.81
N GLU A 30 17.74 -1.50 -9.83
CA GLU A 30 16.61 -2.45 -9.79
C GLU A 30 16.61 -3.39 -11.00
N LYS A 31 16.89 -2.88 -12.21
CA LYS A 31 16.99 -3.70 -13.42
C LYS A 31 18.16 -4.69 -13.36
N LEU A 32 19.31 -4.28 -12.82
CA LEU A 32 20.48 -5.15 -12.65
C LEU A 32 20.21 -6.26 -11.63
N LEU A 33 19.55 -5.91 -10.52
CA LEU A 33 19.22 -6.85 -9.47
C LEU A 33 18.08 -7.77 -9.86
N GLU A 34 17.19 -7.33 -10.75
CA GLU A 34 15.88 -7.95 -11.03
C GLU A 34 15.01 -8.07 -9.75
N ILE A 35 15.25 -7.19 -8.78
CA ILE A 35 14.62 -7.20 -7.46
C ILE A 35 14.30 -5.76 -7.06
N PRO A 36 13.06 -5.47 -6.62
CA PRO A 36 12.73 -4.15 -6.12
C PRO A 36 13.51 -3.79 -4.85
N LEU A 37 13.88 -2.52 -4.70
CA LEU A 37 14.71 -2.07 -3.58
C LEU A 37 14.06 -2.32 -2.20
N CYS A 38 12.73 -2.29 -2.11
CA CYS A 38 12.00 -2.56 -0.87
C CYS A 38 12.17 -3.98 -0.34
N LEU A 39 12.60 -4.91 -1.21
CA LEU A 39 12.82 -6.32 -0.88
C LEU A 39 14.26 -6.63 -0.47
N LEU A 40 15.17 -5.67 -0.60
CA LEU A 40 16.57 -5.87 -0.26
C LEU A 40 16.76 -5.92 1.27
N PRO A 41 17.77 -6.70 1.73
CA PRO A 41 18.29 -6.54 3.09
C PRO A 41 18.62 -5.07 3.35
N ILE A 42 18.33 -4.61 4.57
CA ILE A 42 18.46 -3.19 4.91
C ILE A 42 19.89 -2.70 4.74
N GLU A 43 20.88 -3.53 5.05
CA GLU A 43 22.30 -3.19 4.93
C GLU A 43 22.71 -2.98 3.47
N LEU A 44 22.08 -3.69 2.54
CA LEU A 44 22.33 -3.50 1.11
C LEU A 44 21.61 -2.25 0.60
N LEU A 45 20.37 -2.04 1.01
CA LEU A 45 19.63 -0.83 0.68
C LEU A 45 20.36 0.42 1.18
N GLU A 46 20.86 0.41 2.41
CA GLU A 46 21.62 1.52 2.99
C GLU A 46 22.91 1.81 2.21
N LYS A 47 23.66 0.78 1.79
CA LYS A 47 24.85 0.95 0.95
C LYS A 47 24.52 1.60 -0.40
N ILE A 48 23.45 1.16 -1.05
CA ILE A 48 22.98 1.76 -2.31
C ILE A 48 22.64 3.23 -2.08
N MET A 49 21.90 3.53 -1.02
CA MET A 49 21.54 4.91 -0.67
C MET A 49 22.77 5.76 -0.32
N ASP A 50 23.79 5.21 0.33
CA ASP A 50 25.02 5.94 0.67
C ASP A 50 25.84 6.32 -0.56
N ASN A 51 25.78 5.53 -1.64
CA ASN A 51 26.40 5.89 -2.91
C ASN A 51 25.59 6.97 -3.66
N LEU A 52 24.26 6.93 -3.58
CA LEU A 52 23.38 7.83 -4.34
C LEU A 52 23.16 9.19 -3.67
N LEU A 53 22.99 9.22 -2.35
CA LEU A 53 22.61 10.43 -1.61
C LEU A 53 23.58 11.61 -1.73
N PRO A 54 24.91 11.44 -1.80
CA PRO A 54 25.86 12.56 -1.90
C PRO A 54 25.59 13.49 -3.09
N GLU A 55 24.98 12.98 -4.17
CA GLU A 55 24.65 13.79 -5.35
C GLU A 55 23.47 14.75 -5.11
N TYR A 56 22.59 14.44 -4.14
CA TYR A 56 21.35 15.20 -3.90
C TYR A 56 21.35 15.91 -2.54
N VAL A 57 22.03 15.37 -1.55
CA VAL A 57 21.93 15.81 -0.15
C VAL A 57 23.30 15.83 0.52
N GLN A 58 23.83 17.03 0.72
CA GLN A 58 25.11 17.24 1.42
C GLN A 58 24.95 17.29 2.94
N VAL A 59 23.73 17.53 3.45
CA VAL A 59 23.46 17.66 4.88
C VAL A 59 23.18 16.28 5.49
N SER A 60 24.09 15.78 6.32
CA SER A 60 24.04 14.41 6.86
C SER A 60 22.74 14.08 7.59
N SER A 61 22.19 15.01 8.39
CA SER A 61 20.93 14.79 9.11
C SER A 61 19.71 14.66 8.18
N LEU A 62 19.76 15.25 6.99
CA LEU A 62 18.72 15.16 5.99
C LEU A 62 18.91 13.88 5.16
N ALA A 63 20.15 13.54 4.80
CA ALA A 63 20.49 12.29 4.13
C ALA A 63 20.00 11.07 4.94
N GLU A 64 20.20 11.09 6.26
CA GLU A 64 19.67 10.08 7.17
C GLU A 64 18.15 9.92 7.06
N LYS A 65 17.42 11.04 7.04
CA LYS A 65 15.95 11.01 6.93
C LYS A 65 15.48 10.52 5.56
N VAL A 66 16.18 10.88 4.48
CA VAL A 66 15.89 10.38 3.14
C VAL A 66 16.15 8.88 3.07
N ARG A 67 17.27 8.40 3.65
CA ARG A 67 17.61 6.96 3.70
C ARG A 67 16.50 6.15 4.36
N LYS A 68 15.95 6.65 5.46
CA LYS A 68 14.81 6.03 6.16
C LYS A 68 13.54 5.91 5.33
N LEU A 69 13.37 6.77 4.31
CA LEU A 69 12.23 6.72 3.38
C LEU A 69 12.48 5.84 2.14
N ALA A 70 13.67 5.28 1.97
CA ALA A 70 13.99 4.51 0.77
C ALA A 70 13.09 3.27 0.60
N ARG A 71 12.98 2.47 1.66
CA ARG A 71 12.14 1.26 1.66
C ARG A 71 10.65 1.56 1.44
N PRO A 72 10.00 2.50 2.17
CA PRO A 72 8.59 2.79 1.94
C PRO A 72 8.30 3.39 0.56
N ILE A 73 9.18 4.22 -0.01
CA ILE A 73 9.02 4.76 -1.38
C ILE A 73 9.09 3.64 -2.41
N SER A 74 10.09 2.77 -2.32
CA SER A 74 10.19 1.62 -3.21
C SER A 74 8.97 0.70 -3.07
N LEU A 75 8.47 0.47 -1.85
CA LEU A 75 7.26 -0.33 -1.65
C LEU A 75 6.05 0.32 -2.33
N GLU A 76 5.87 1.64 -2.20
CA GLU A 76 4.76 2.37 -2.84
C GLU A 76 4.81 2.24 -4.38
N ILE A 77 5.99 2.36 -4.98
CA ILE A 77 6.19 2.16 -6.43
C ILE A 77 5.77 0.75 -6.85
N GLU A 78 6.24 -0.25 -6.12
CA GLU A 78 5.97 -1.65 -6.47
C GLU A 78 4.52 -2.04 -6.24
N GLU A 79 3.90 -1.58 -5.16
CA GLU A 79 2.47 -1.77 -4.93
C GLU A 79 1.65 -1.14 -6.06
N TRP A 80 2.05 0.05 -6.53
CA TRP A 80 1.40 0.66 -7.68
C TRP A 80 1.59 -0.18 -8.94
N LYS A 81 2.81 -0.61 -9.27
CA LYS A 81 3.09 -1.45 -10.47
C LYS A 81 2.29 -2.76 -10.43
N GLU A 82 2.31 -3.45 -9.29
CA GLU A 82 1.61 -4.72 -9.10
C GLU A 82 0.09 -4.55 -9.26
N TYR A 83 -0.47 -3.49 -8.67
CA TYR A 83 -1.90 -3.19 -8.77
C TYR A 83 -2.34 -2.94 -10.23
N HIS A 84 -1.44 -2.41 -11.06
CA HIS A 84 -1.72 -2.12 -12.48
C HIS A 84 -1.19 -3.17 -13.46
N SER A 85 -0.53 -4.24 -12.98
CA SER A 85 0.07 -5.29 -13.82
C SER A 85 -0.92 -6.01 -14.74
N ARG A 86 -2.22 -5.96 -14.42
CA ARG A 86 -3.31 -6.52 -15.25
C ARG A 86 -3.72 -5.61 -16.42
N LEU A 87 -3.32 -4.34 -16.37
CA LEU A 87 -3.71 -3.29 -17.32
C LEU A 87 -2.51 -2.82 -18.17
N LEU A 88 -1.33 -2.84 -17.55
CA LEU A 88 -0.10 -2.30 -18.10
C LEU A 88 0.94 -3.39 -18.27
N ASP A 89 1.74 -3.26 -19.33
CA ASP A 89 2.97 -4.01 -19.46
C ASP A 89 4.00 -3.45 -18.48
N THR A 90 4.37 -4.25 -17.47
CA THR A 90 5.32 -3.85 -16.43
C THR A 90 6.76 -3.72 -16.94
N SER A 91 7.05 -4.09 -18.19
CA SER A 91 8.33 -3.82 -18.83
C SER A 91 8.52 -2.34 -19.19
N VAL A 92 7.45 -1.55 -19.23
CA VAL A 92 7.52 -0.11 -19.48
C VAL A 92 8.02 0.62 -18.23
N ASP A 93 8.97 1.53 -18.44
CA ASP A 93 9.51 2.36 -17.37
C ASP A 93 8.52 3.48 -16.99
N PHE A 94 7.85 3.31 -15.86
CA PHE A 94 6.85 4.27 -15.35
C PHE A 94 7.42 5.34 -14.43
N GLN A 95 8.71 5.27 -14.10
CA GLN A 95 9.33 6.10 -13.06
C GLN A 95 9.09 7.60 -13.28
N ASN A 96 9.21 8.05 -14.52
CA ASN A 96 9.04 9.44 -14.91
C ASN A 96 7.59 9.92 -14.96
N TYR A 97 6.61 9.04 -14.74
CA TYR A 97 5.19 9.37 -14.74
C TYR A 97 4.58 9.45 -13.34
N PHE A 98 5.29 8.97 -12.32
CA PHE A 98 4.78 9.02 -10.95
C PHE A 98 4.60 10.46 -10.50
N VAL A 99 3.34 10.80 -10.22
CA VAL A 99 2.98 12.05 -9.56
C VAL A 99 2.92 11.77 -8.07
N TRP A 100 3.75 12.45 -7.29
CA TRP A 100 3.88 12.21 -5.85
C TRP A 100 3.04 13.20 -5.03
N LYS A 101 2.37 12.69 -3.99
CA LYS A 101 1.72 13.51 -2.96
C LYS A 101 2.75 14.08 -1.99
N THR A 102 2.36 15.12 -1.26
CA THR A 102 3.22 15.79 -0.26
C THR A 102 3.69 14.87 0.87
N LEU A 103 2.96 13.79 1.14
CA LEU A 103 3.31 12.79 2.17
C LEU A 103 4.16 11.63 1.64
N GLY A 104 4.46 11.61 0.34
CA GLY A 104 5.36 10.63 -0.28
C GLY A 104 4.67 9.42 -0.87
N THR A 105 3.34 9.37 -0.91
CA THR A 105 2.61 8.34 -1.65
C THR A 105 2.37 8.75 -3.09
N ILE A 106 2.13 7.79 -3.97
CA ILE A 106 1.79 8.06 -5.37
C ILE A 106 0.37 8.59 -5.43
N ASP A 107 0.19 9.69 -6.16
CA ASP A 107 -1.12 10.12 -6.62
C ASP A 107 -1.53 9.26 -7.80
N SER A 108 -2.18 8.14 -7.50
CA SER A 108 -2.60 7.16 -8.49
C SER A 108 -3.47 7.75 -9.59
N GLU A 109 -4.39 8.67 -9.25
CA GLU A 109 -5.26 9.32 -10.23
C GLU A 109 -4.47 10.28 -11.13
N ALA A 110 -3.63 11.15 -10.56
CA ALA A 110 -2.82 12.07 -11.35
C ALA A 110 -1.77 11.33 -12.20
N THR A 111 -1.16 10.27 -11.67
CA THR A 111 -0.24 9.38 -12.39
C THR A 111 -0.95 8.70 -13.56
N ALA A 112 -2.12 8.10 -13.32
CA ALA A 112 -2.91 7.46 -14.37
C ALA A 112 -3.33 8.46 -15.45
N LEU A 113 -3.72 9.68 -15.06
CA LEU A 113 -4.07 10.74 -16.00
C LEU A 113 -2.85 11.14 -16.86
N SER A 114 -1.68 11.30 -16.25
CA SER A 114 -0.43 11.58 -16.97
C SER A 114 -0.10 10.48 -17.99
N LEU A 115 -0.28 9.21 -17.60
CA LEU A 115 -0.10 8.06 -18.47
C LEU A 115 -1.11 8.00 -19.61
N ILE A 116 -2.39 8.30 -19.35
CA ILE A 116 -3.46 8.35 -20.36
C ILE A 116 -3.20 9.45 -21.39
N GLN A 117 -2.63 10.58 -20.97
CA GLN A 117 -2.32 11.70 -21.86
C GLN A 117 -1.01 11.48 -22.65
N SER A 118 -0.18 10.52 -22.24
CA SER A 118 1.09 10.21 -22.91
C SER A 118 0.89 9.41 -24.19
N ASP A 119 1.51 9.83 -25.28
CA ASP A 119 1.53 9.06 -26.53
C ASP A 119 2.53 7.89 -26.52
N ARG A 120 3.31 7.73 -25.44
CA ARG A 120 4.22 6.58 -25.29
C ARG A 120 3.49 5.28 -24.94
N LEU A 121 2.26 5.37 -24.43
CA LEU A 121 1.44 4.20 -24.12
C LEU A 121 0.51 3.85 -25.28
N GLU A 122 0.41 2.56 -25.58
CA GLU A 122 -0.56 2.08 -26.57
C GLU A 122 -1.98 2.53 -26.18
N VAL A 123 -2.77 2.96 -27.17
CA VAL A 123 -4.17 3.36 -26.99
C VAL A 123 -4.99 2.32 -26.20
N GLY A 124 -4.67 1.03 -26.32
CA GLY A 124 -5.29 -0.04 -25.55
C GLY A 124 -5.07 0.07 -24.04
N CYS A 125 -3.82 0.32 -23.62
CA CYS A 125 -3.46 0.53 -22.21
C CYS A 125 -4.04 1.83 -21.67
N ARG A 126 -3.98 2.92 -22.46
CA ARG A 126 -4.61 4.21 -22.09
C ARG A 126 -6.11 4.05 -21.87
N PHE A 127 -6.80 3.35 -22.77
CA PHE A 127 -8.22 3.05 -22.63
C PHE A 127 -8.51 2.22 -21.38
N ALA A 128 -7.72 1.17 -21.13
CA ALA A 128 -7.90 0.32 -19.95
C ALA A 128 -7.70 1.11 -18.64
N LEU A 129 -6.69 1.98 -18.56
CA LEU A 129 -6.50 2.89 -17.43
C LEU A 129 -7.68 3.84 -17.26
N ALA A 130 -8.14 4.48 -18.35
CA ALA A 130 -9.28 5.40 -18.29
C ALA A 130 -10.54 4.72 -17.73
N CYS A 131 -10.83 3.49 -18.19
CA CYS A 131 -11.91 2.67 -17.66
C CYS A 131 -11.71 2.30 -16.19
N PHE A 132 -10.50 1.86 -15.82
CA PHE A 132 -10.20 1.41 -14.46
C PHE A 132 -10.30 2.53 -13.42
N TYR A 133 -9.88 3.74 -13.78
CA TYR A 133 -9.98 4.95 -12.97
C TYR A 133 -11.29 5.72 -13.16
N CYS A 134 -12.17 5.27 -14.06
CA CYS A 134 -13.44 5.90 -14.37
C CYS A 134 -13.31 7.36 -14.89
N PHE A 135 -12.28 7.64 -15.68
CA PHE A 135 -12.10 8.93 -16.37
C PHE A 135 -13.01 9.04 -17.60
N GLU A 136 -14.29 9.26 -17.34
CA GLU A 136 -15.40 9.20 -18.31
C GLU A 136 -15.15 10.03 -19.58
N ASP A 137 -14.55 11.21 -19.47
CA ASP A 137 -14.27 12.09 -20.61
C ASP A 137 -13.27 11.48 -21.62
N PHE A 138 -12.37 10.61 -21.15
CA PHE A 138 -11.34 9.99 -21.99
C PHE A 138 -11.85 8.69 -22.64
N ILE A 139 -12.81 8.00 -22.02
CA ILE A 139 -13.23 6.65 -22.39
C ILE A 139 -13.82 6.62 -23.82
N PRO A 140 -14.83 7.43 -24.20
CA PRO A 140 -15.39 7.41 -25.55
C PRO A 140 -14.38 7.82 -26.63
N ARG A 141 -13.48 8.76 -26.31
CA ARG A 141 -12.45 9.24 -27.23
C ARG A 141 -11.45 8.13 -27.55
N LEU A 142 -10.85 7.55 -26.52
CA LEU A 142 -9.90 6.44 -26.66
C LEU A 142 -10.55 5.20 -27.30
N TRP A 143 -11.84 4.95 -27.03
CA TRP A 143 -12.60 3.88 -27.69
C TRP A 143 -12.73 4.08 -29.21
N LYS A 144 -12.93 5.31 -29.67
CA LYS A 144 -13.03 5.65 -31.10
C LYS A 144 -11.68 5.53 -31.81
N GLU A 145 -10.59 5.89 -31.14
CA GLU A 145 -9.22 5.79 -31.66
C GLU A 145 -8.75 4.35 -31.87
N ARG A 146 -9.36 3.37 -31.18
CA ARG A 146 -9.02 1.95 -31.36
C ARG A 146 -9.48 1.42 -32.71
N SER A 147 -8.59 0.69 -33.39
CA SER A 147 -8.96 -0.04 -34.61
C SER A 147 -10.02 -1.11 -34.33
N PRO A 148 -10.97 -1.36 -35.26
CA PRO A 148 -12.02 -2.37 -35.08
C PRO A 148 -11.47 -3.76 -34.73
N PHE A 149 -10.36 -4.17 -35.36
CA PHE A 149 -9.71 -5.45 -35.11
C PHE A 149 -9.14 -5.58 -33.67
N ARG A 150 -8.75 -4.48 -33.05
CA ARG A 150 -8.25 -4.47 -31.65
C ARG A 150 -9.37 -4.33 -30.63
N LYS A 151 -10.63 -4.08 -31.03
CA LYS A 151 -11.79 -4.06 -30.11
C LYS A 151 -12.20 -5.48 -29.69
N THR A 152 -12.04 -6.47 -30.55
CA THR A 152 -12.39 -7.87 -30.29
C THR A 152 -11.37 -8.63 -29.43
N ARG A 153 -10.18 -8.04 -29.16
CA ARG A 153 -9.09 -8.64 -28.38
C ARG A 153 -8.74 -7.81 -27.15
N ILE A 154 -9.73 -7.40 -26.37
CA ILE A 154 -9.43 -6.81 -25.05
C ILE A 154 -9.02 -7.94 -24.12
N VAL A 155 -7.73 -8.25 -24.12
CA VAL A 155 -7.09 -9.12 -23.13
C VAL A 155 -6.88 -8.30 -21.85
N CYS A 156 -7.96 -7.75 -21.30
CA CYS A 156 -7.90 -7.05 -20.02
C CYS A 156 -8.49 -7.95 -18.94
N ARG A 157 -7.73 -8.18 -17.86
CA ARG A 157 -8.15 -9.01 -16.73
C ARG A 157 -8.93 -8.24 -15.66
N SER A 158 -9.30 -6.99 -15.92
CA SER A 158 -10.12 -6.18 -15.02
C SER A 158 -11.59 -6.24 -15.44
N GLU A 159 -12.47 -6.61 -14.52
CA GLU A 159 -13.90 -6.72 -14.79
C GLU A 159 -14.54 -5.34 -14.94
N ILE A 160 -14.03 -4.33 -14.21
CA ILE A 160 -14.42 -2.92 -14.42
C ILE A 160 -14.23 -2.50 -15.89
N VAL A 161 -13.08 -2.83 -16.50
CA VAL A 161 -12.83 -2.50 -17.90
C VAL A 161 -13.81 -3.23 -18.83
N ARG A 162 -14.16 -4.49 -18.52
CA ARG A 162 -15.15 -5.26 -19.29
C ARG A 162 -16.55 -4.67 -19.21
N VAL A 163 -16.94 -4.16 -18.03
CA VAL A 163 -18.24 -3.47 -17.87
C VAL A 163 -18.30 -2.22 -18.74
N TRP A 164 -17.24 -1.40 -18.76
CA TRP A 164 -17.16 -0.24 -19.66
C TRP A 164 -17.25 -0.62 -21.13
N VAL A 165 -16.53 -1.68 -21.55
CA VAL A 165 -16.58 -2.18 -22.93
C VAL A 165 -17.99 -2.59 -23.31
N ASN A 166 -18.66 -3.40 -22.48
CA ASN A 166 -20.03 -3.83 -22.73
C ASN A 166 -21.00 -2.63 -22.80
N TRP A 167 -20.84 -1.64 -21.92
CA TRP A 167 -21.64 -0.42 -21.98
C TRP A 167 -21.44 0.37 -23.28
N LEU A 168 -20.20 0.50 -23.76
CA LEU A 168 -19.87 1.16 -25.04
C LEU A 168 -20.43 0.38 -26.25
N GLU A 169 -20.29 -0.95 -26.26
CA GLU A 169 -20.77 -1.81 -27.34
C GLU A 169 -22.29 -1.81 -27.45
N ASN A 170 -23.00 -1.66 -26.33
CA ASN A 170 -24.47 -1.52 -26.30
C ASN A 170 -24.95 -0.08 -26.58
N GLY A 171 -24.08 0.80 -27.06
CA GLY A 171 -24.43 2.16 -27.46
C GLY A 171 -24.63 3.12 -26.29
N CYS A 172 -23.95 2.90 -25.16
CA CYS A 172 -23.96 3.81 -23.99
C CYS A 172 -25.35 4.07 -23.41
N LYS A 173 -26.24 3.07 -23.43
CA LYS A 173 -27.61 3.22 -22.92
C LYS A 173 -27.62 3.28 -21.39
N GLY A 174 -28.20 4.36 -20.85
CA GLY A 174 -28.33 4.57 -19.41
C GLY A 174 -27.01 4.93 -18.72
N SER A 175 -27.07 5.17 -17.41
CA SER A 175 -25.90 5.46 -16.59
C SER A 175 -25.15 4.19 -16.23
N ILE A 176 -23.84 4.14 -16.50
CA ILE A 176 -23.02 3.01 -16.05
C ILE A 176 -22.99 2.87 -14.52
N ARG A 177 -23.19 3.98 -13.77
CA ARG A 177 -23.23 3.98 -12.30
C ARG A 177 -24.43 3.20 -11.75
N GLU A 178 -25.48 3.05 -12.55
CA GLU A 178 -26.68 2.30 -12.20
C GLU A 178 -26.60 0.84 -12.64
N SER A 179 -25.54 0.46 -13.36
CA SER A 179 -25.31 -0.93 -13.76
C SER A 179 -25.02 -1.79 -12.54
N GLU A 180 -25.86 -2.80 -12.29
CA GLU A 180 -25.63 -3.79 -11.23
C GLU A 180 -24.26 -4.47 -11.36
N SER A 181 -23.81 -4.72 -12.60
CA SER A 181 -22.50 -5.29 -12.86
C SER A 181 -21.37 -4.35 -12.43
N PHE A 182 -21.51 -3.04 -12.69
CA PHE A 182 -20.53 -2.05 -12.25
C PHE A 182 -20.44 -1.99 -10.73
N VAL A 183 -21.59 -1.92 -10.05
CA VAL A 183 -21.67 -1.92 -8.57
C VAL A 183 -21.00 -3.16 -7.98
N TYR A 184 -21.32 -4.33 -8.53
CA TYR A 184 -20.77 -5.60 -8.06
C TYR A 184 -19.25 -5.66 -8.20
N TRP A 185 -18.73 -5.31 -9.38
CA TRP A 185 -17.29 -5.38 -9.65
C TRP A 185 -16.49 -4.26 -8.98
N ALA A 186 -17.08 -3.08 -8.75
CA ALA A 186 -16.40 -2.01 -7.99
C ALA A 186 -16.01 -2.48 -6.58
N ILE A 187 -16.87 -3.26 -5.94
CA ILE A 187 -16.58 -3.84 -4.63
C ILE A 187 -15.72 -5.10 -4.74
N ARG A 188 -16.05 -6.02 -5.68
CA ARG A 188 -15.39 -7.33 -5.76
C ARG A 188 -13.95 -7.27 -6.28
N ASP A 189 -13.65 -6.38 -7.21
CA ASP A 189 -12.29 -6.17 -7.72
C ASP A 189 -11.45 -5.30 -6.77
N ASP A 190 -11.99 -4.90 -5.62
CA ASP A 190 -11.30 -4.03 -4.66
C ASP A 190 -10.77 -2.75 -5.32
N ASN A 191 -11.58 -2.15 -6.20
CA ASN A 191 -11.20 -0.95 -6.93
C ASN A 191 -11.69 0.32 -6.18
N PRO A 192 -10.78 1.07 -5.52
CA PRO A 192 -11.16 2.25 -4.75
C PRO A 192 -11.65 3.39 -5.66
N PHE A 193 -11.18 3.47 -6.90
CA PHE A 193 -11.55 4.52 -7.85
C PHE A 193 -12.97 4.29 -8.39
N ALA A 194 -13.27 3.06 -8.82
CA ALA A 194 -14.61 2.68 -9.22
C ALA A 194 -15.61 2.81 -8.06
N THR A 195 -15.19 2.46 -6.84
CA THR A 195 -16.01 2.66 -5.64
C THR A 195 -16.30 4.13 -5.40
N ARG A 196 -15.29 5.02 -5.49
CA ARG A 196 -15.50 6.47 -5.32
C ARG A 196 -16.46 7.01 -6.39
N TYR A 197 -16.18 6.70 -7.65
CA TYR A 197 -16.99 7.12 -8.79
C TYR A 197 -18.46 6.71 -8.63
N LEU A 198 -18.70 5.49 -8.14
CA LEU A 198 -20.03 5.03 -7.79
C LEU A 198 -20.64 5.88 -6.68
N LEU A 199 -19.96 6.01 -5.54
CA LEU A 199 -20.45 6.73 -4.36
C LEU A 199 -20.83 8.19 -4.64
N GLU A 200 -20.06 8.87 -5.48
CA GLU A 200 -20.31 10.25 -5.92
C GLU A 200 -21.60 10.38 -6.74
N GLY A 201 -22.01 9.32 -7.44
CA GLY A 201 -23.24 9.31 -8.24
C GLY A 201 -24.49 8.83 -7.49
N LEU A 202 -24.34 8.30 -6.27
CA LEU A 202 -25.47 7.79 -5.48
C LEU A 202 -26.17 8.92 -4.70
N THR A 203 -27.49 8.81 -4.58
CA THR A 203 -28.27 9.61 -3.62
C THR A 203 -27.84 9.27 -2.18
N PRO A 204 -28.06 10.15 -1.20
CA PRO A 204 -27.70 9.89 0.20
C PRO A 204 -28.24 8.57 0.75
N GLU A 205 -29.46 8.18 0.39
CA GLU A 205 -30.12 6.95 0.85
C GLU A 205 -29.45 5.71 0.23
N LYS A 206 -29.22 5.73 -1.08
CA LYS A 206 -28.52 4.64 -1.77
C LYS A 206 -27.07 4.53 -1.30
N ARG A 207 -26.40 5.65 -1.07
CA ARG A 207 -25.05 5.73 -0.51
C ARG A 207 -24.99 5.08 0.87
N LYS A 208 -25.93 5.42 1.77
CA LYS A 208 -26.02 4.81 3.10
C LYS A 208 -26.22 3.29 3.02
N SER A 209 -27.12 2.82 2.15
CA SER A 209 -27.35 1.39 1.92
C SER A 209 -26.11 0.67 1.38
N PHE A 210 -25.44 1.28 0.41
CA PHE A 210 -24.20 0.75 -0.16
C PHE A 210 -23.08 0.64 0.89
N LEU A 211 -22.84 1.71 1.65
CA LEU A 211 -21.83 1.73 2.71
C LEU A 211 -22.12 0.69 3.79
N ALA A 212 -23.39 0.53 4.17
CA ALA A 212 -23.82 -0.53 5.08
C ALA A 212 -23.45 -1.92 4.53
N SER A 213 -23.71 -2.18 3.24
CA SER A 213 -23.38 -3.47 2.60
C SER A 213 -21.88 -3.81 2.61
N ILE A 214 -21.01 -2.80 2.52
CA ILE A 214 -19.55 -2.97 2.59
C ILE A 214 -19.13 -3.33 4.01
N THR A 215 -19.78 -2.78 5.04
CA THR A 215 -19.42 -3.07 6.44
C THR A 215 -19.59 -4.54 6.83
N TYR A 216 -20.43 -5.30 6.11
CA TYR A 216 -20.67 -6.73 6.36
C TYR A 216 -19.70 -7.65 5.61
N LYS A 217 -18.85 -7.11 4.72
CA LYS A 217 -17.93 -7.92 3.94
C LYS A 217 -16.59 -8.09 4.67
N THR A 218 -16.24 -9.34 4.94
CA THR A 218 -15.00 -9.73 5.63
C THR A 218 -13.75 -9.56 4.80
N ASP A 219 -13.83 -9.27 3.50
CA ASP A 219 -12.67 -9.28 2.59
C ASP A 219 -12.46 -7.97 1.82
N VAL A 220 -13.08 -6.87 2.26
CA VAL A 220 -12.88 -5.57 1.60
C VAL A 220 -11.45 -5.09 1.83
N SER A 221 -10.78 -4.70 0.74
CA SER A 221 -9.45 -4.10 0.77
C SER A 221 -9.40 -2.81 1.58
N ILE A 222 -8.23 -2.55 2.14
CA ILE A 222 -7.94 -1.31 2.89
C ILE A 222 -8.19 -0.06 2.03
N ALA A 223 -7.85 -0.09 0.75
CA ALA A 223 -8.02 1.06 -0.15
C ALA A 223 -9.50 1.42 -0.35
N VAL A 224 -10.37 0.42 -0.57
CA VAL A 224 -11.82 0.62 -0.69
C VAL A 224 -12.41 1.10 0.63
N LEU A 225 -12.00 0.51 1.76
CA LEU A 225 -12.42 0.96 3.08
C LEU A 225 -12.06 2.42 3.33
N HIS A 226 -10.87 2.87 2.93
CA HIS A 226 -10.45 4.27 3.07
C HIS A 226 -11.33 5.23 2.26
N VAL A 227 -11.66 4.87 1.01
CA VAL A 227 -12.60 5.66 0.19
C VAL A 227 -13.96 5.74 0.87
N CYS A 228 -14.51 4.61 1.31
CA CYS A 228 -15.79 4.57 2.01
C CYS A 228 -15.77 5.44 3.27
N PHE A 229 -14.72 5.29 4.09
CA PHE A 229 -14.55 6.04 5.34
C PHE A 229 -14.49 7.57 5.11
N SER A 230 -13.87 8.01 4.01
CA SER A 230 -13.82 9.43 3.65
C SER A 230 -15.19 10.02 3.33
N GLN A 231 -16.10 9.20 2.79
CA GLN A 231 -17.46 9.59 2.38
C GLN A 231 -18.51 9.39 3.49
N MET A 232 -18.16 8.69 4.57
CA MET A 232 -19.03 8.45 5.72
C MET A 232 -19.16 9.69 6.62
N ASP A 233 -20.33 9.89 7.21
CA ASP A 233 -20.51 10.80 8.34
C ASP A 233 -19.90 10.22 9.64
N ASP A 234 -19.83 11.02 10.71
CA ASP A 234 -19.18 10.58 11.94
C ASP A 234 -19.88 9.39 12.62
N CYS A 235 -21.21 9.29 12.50
CA CYS A 235 -21.98 8.16 13.03
C CYS A 235 -21.64 6.87 12.29
N GLN A 236 -21.61 6.91 10.96
CA GLN A 236 -21.23 5.78 10.10
C GLN A 236 -19.78 5.37 10.30
N ARG A 237 -18.86 6.33 10.46
CA ARG A 237 -17.45 6.05 10.77
C ARG A 237 -17.31 5.33 12.11
N THR A 238 -18.03 5.79 13.13
CA THR A 238 -18.06 5.12 14.42
C THR A 238 -18.57 3.69 14.23
N GLU A 239 -19.72 3.48 13.58
CA GLU A 239 -20.28 2.15 13.33
C GLU A 239 -19.28 1.21 12.61
N LEU A 240 -18.57 1.70 11.59
CA LEU A 240 -17.54 0.91 10.90
C LEU A 240 -16.39 0.55 11.85
N PHE A 241 -15.93 1.49 12.69
CA PHE A 241 -14.93 1.21 13.72
C PHE A 241 -15.39 0.16 14.74
N GLN A 242 -16.69 0.08 15.04
CA GLN A 242 -17.23 -0.98 15.90
C GLN A 242 -17.16 -2.35 15.24
N LYS A 243 -17.40 -2.40 13.92
CA LYS A 243 -17.50 -3.65 13.16
C LYS A 243 -16.15 -4.23 12.74
N CYS A 244 -15.16 -3.40 12.44
CA CYS A 244 -13.85 -3.86 11.95
C CYS A 244 -12.66 -3.04 12.51
N PRO A 245 -12.54 -2.91 13.84
CA PRO A 245 -11.51 -2.07 14.47
C PRO A 245 -10.10 -2.49 14.08
N PHE A 246 -9.80 -3.80 14.01
CA PHE A 246 -8.50 -4.32 13.61
C PHE A 246 -8.03 -3.78 12.25
N LYS A 247 -8.88 -3.93 11.23
CA LYS A 247 -8.52 -3.57 9.84
C LYS A 247 -8.26 -2.08 9.72
N LEU A 248 -9.11 -1.25 10.33
CA LEU A 248 -8.95 0.19 10.29
C LEU A 248 -7.68 0.62 11.01
N LEU A 249 -7.40 0.10 12.21
CA LEU A 249 -6.17 0.40 12.93
C LEU A 249 -4.92 -0.05 12.17
N LYS A 250 -4.96 -1.22 11.54
CA LYS A 250 -3.88 -1.70 10.67
C LYS A 250 -3.59 -0.73 9.51
N CYS A 251 -4.59 -0.01 8.99
CA CYS A 251 -4.37 1.01 7.95
C CYS A 251 -3.46 2.14 8.44
N PHE A 252 -3.65 2.57 9.68
CA PHE A 252 -2.85 3.62 10.29
C PHE A 252 -1.42 3.17 10.63
N LEU A 253 -1.10 1.87 10.55
CA LEU A 253 0.28 1.37 10.71
C LEU A 253 1.07 1.35 9.39
N ASN A 254 0.47 1.75 8.28
CA ASN A 254 1.15 1.89 7.00
C ASN A 254 1.63 3.32 6.82
N TRP A 255 2.72 3.47 6.08
CA TRP A 255 3.20 4.76 5.65
C TRP A 255 2.15 5.45 4.78
N PRO A 256 1.88 6.76 4.97
CA PRO A 256 2.48 7.73 5.91
C PRO A 256 1.61 8.03 7.15
N MET A 257 0.74 7.11 7.57
CA MET A 257 -0.35 7.36 8.51
C MET A 257 -0.03 7.03 9.99
N GLN A 258 1.19 6.56 10.29
CA GLN A 258 1.59 6.06 11.61
C GLN A 258 1.41 7.04 12.75
N SER A 259 1.58 8.34 12.49
CA SER A 259 1.40 9.40 13.49
C SER A 259 -0.02 9.47 14.07
N GLN A 260 -1.02 8.97 13.35
CA GLN A 260 -2.43 8.96 13.79
C GLN A 260 -2.83 7.68 14.50
N PHE A 261 -2.00 6.63 14.47
CA PHE A 261 -2.37 5.31 14.96
C PHE A 261 -2.82 5.32 16.42
N LEU A 262 -2.04 5.95 17.33
CA LEU A 262 -2.34 5.94 18.77
C LEU A 262 -3.64 6.68 19.11
N GLU A 263 -3.92 7.79 18.42
CA GLU A 263 -5.16 8.54 18.58
C GLU A 263 -6.37 7.67 18.22
N LYS A 264 -6.32 7.00 17.07
CA LYS A 264 -7.40 6.11 16.61
C LYS A 264 -7.53 4.85 17.45
N ALA A 265 -6.41 4.28 17.88
CA ALA A 265 -6.38 3.14 18.78
C ALA A 265 -7.11 3.42 20.10
N LYS A 266 -6.90 4.60 20.68
CA LYS A 266 -7.57 5.02 21.93
C LYS A 266 -9.09 4.95 21.82
N SER A 267 -9.67 5.39 20.70
CA SER A 267 -11.11 5.32 20.46
C SER A 267 -11.63 3.91 20.13
N ALA A 268 -10.75 3.03 19.65
CA ALA A 268 -11.13 1.71 19.14
C ALA A 268 -10.99 0.58 20.18
N PHE A 269 -10.30 0.80 21.31
CA PHE A 269 -10.07 -0.24 22.31
C PHE A 269 -11.32 -0.93 22.84
N GLN A 270 -12.45 -0.22 22.94
CA GLN A 270 -13.72 -0.79 23.40
C GLN A 270 -14.36 -1.75 22.39
N TYR A 271 -13.89 -1.75 21.14
CA TYR A 271 -14.39 -2.60 20.06
C TYR A 271 -13.43 -3.72 19.70
N LEU A 272 -12.15 -3.59 20.06
CA LEU A 272 -11.14 -4.62 19.80
C LEU A 272 -11.35 -5.84 20.70
N ASP A 273 -11.39 -7.02 20.09
CA ASP A 273 -11.25 -8.25 20.84
C ASP A 273 -9.76 -8.57 21.14
N VAL A 274 -9.53 -9.56 22.01
CA VAL A 274 -8.18 -9.98 22.42
C VAL A 274 -7.36 -10.48 21.24
N ARG A 275 -7.96 -11.21 20.31
CA ARG A 275 -7.27 -11.78 19.16
C ARG A 275 -6.81 -10.66 18.23
N GLU A 276 -7.70 -9.74 17.88
CA GLU A 276 -7.39 -8.55 17.08
C GLU A 276 -6.30 -7.70 17.70
N PHE A 277 -6.34 -7.52 19.03
CA PHE A 277 -5.30 -6.81 19.76
C PHE A 277 -3.93 -7.51 19.65
N ILE A 278 -3.88 -8.84 19.83
CA ILE A 278 -2.67 -9.64 19.63
C ILE A 278 -2.16 -9.53 18.19
N GLU A 279 -3.05 -9.59 17.21
CA GLU A 279 -2.70 -9.46 15.79
C GLU A 279 -2.08 -8.08 15.47
N LEU A 280 -2.57 -6.99 16.09
CA LEU A 280 -1.94 -5.66 15.95
C LEU A 280 -0.55 -5.60 16.57
N LEU A 281 -0.37 -6.17 17.76
CA LEU A 281 0.94 -6.21 18.41
C LEU A 281 1.95 -7.00 17.56
N PHE A 282 1.55 -8.16 17.03
CA PHE A 282 2.38 -8.93 16.12
C PHE A 282 2.65 -8.21 14.81
N PHE A 283 1.69 -7.47 14.27
CA PHE A 283 1.92 -6.67 13.08
C PHE A 283 2.99 -5.62 13.31
N ILE A 284 2.92 -4.85 14.41
CA ILE A 284 3.94 -3.84 14.72
C ILE A 284 5.30 -4.52 14.98
N PHE A 285 5.32 -5.54 15.83
CA PHE A 285 6.57 -6.16 16.24
C PHE A 285 7.24 -6.93 15.11
N LEU A 286 6.53 -7.86 14.48
CA LEU A 286 7.09 -8.62 13.37
C LEU A 286 7.21 -7.68 12.16
N GLN A 287 6.10 -7.23 11.58
CA GLN A 287 6.10 -6.62 10.25
C GLN A 287 6.80 -5.26 10.16
N ARG A 288 7.00 -4.57 11.29
CA ARG A 288 7.70 -3.28 11.31
C ARG A 288 9.05 -3.36 11.98
N ILE A 289 9.10 -3.77 13.25
CA ILE A 289 10.35 -3.75 14.02
C ILE A 289 11.34 -4.81 13.54
N LEU A 290 10.95 -6.08 13.45
CA LEU A 290 11.87 -7.14 13.03
C LEU A 290 12.24 -7.09 11.55
N ALA A 291 11.39 -6.50 10.70
CA ALA A 291 11.78 -6.19 9.32
C ALA A 291 12.71 -4.97 9.20
N ASP A 292 13.06 -4.32 10.30
CA ASP A 292 13.91 -3.12 10.33
C ASP A 292 13.34 -1.99 9.47
N TRP A 293 12.04 -1.70 9.62
CA TRP A 293 11.42 -0.52 9.03
C TRP A 293 11.84 0.73 9.81
N LYS A 294 12.46 1.68 9.12
CA LYS A 294 13.00 2.91 9.71
C LYS A 294 12.18 4.17 9.38
N ASP A 295 11.04 4.02 8.71
CA ASP A 295 10.19 5.13 8.28
C ASP A 295 9.36 5.75 9.43
N PHE A 296 9.28 5.04 10.57
CA PHE A 296 8.67 5.51 11.80
C PHE A 296 9.35 4.87 13.02
N ASP A 297 9.19 5.48 14.21
CA ASP A 297 9.67 4.89 15.47
C ASP A 297 8.65 3.85 15.99
N TYR A 298 8.67 2.67 15.36
CA TYR A 298 7.77 1.57 15.73
C TYR A 298 8.02 1.01 17.14
N PRO A 299 9.26 0.93 17.66
CA PRO A 299 9.49 0.54 19.05
C PRO A 299 8.79 1.47 20.06
N ASP A 300 8.92 2.79 19.89
CA ASP A 300 8.20 3.76 20.72
C ASP A 300 6.68 3.65 20.52
N LEU A 301 6.22 3.49 19.27
CA LEU A 301 4.81 3.28 18.94
C LEU A 301 4.23 2.07 19.67
N LEU A 302 4.93 0.92 19.63
CA LEU A 302 4.52 -0.32 20.28
C LEU A 302 4.45 -0.14 21.80
N THR A 303 5.47 0.49 22.38
CA THR A 303 5.56 0.77 23.82
C THR A 303 4.41 1.65 24.28
N LYS A 304 4.13 2.74 23.54
CA LYS A 304 3.02 3.65 23.83
C LYS A 304 1.67 2.97 23.64
N PHE A 305 1.50 2.20 22.57
CA PHE A 305 0.27 1.44 22.31
C PHE A 305 -0.02 0.47 23.46
N TRP A 306 0.98 -0.30 23.89
CA TRP A 306 0.86 -1.20 25.04
C TRP A 306 0.49 -0.46 26.33
N LYS A 307 1.17 0.65 26.65
CA LYS A 307 0.87 1.47 27.84
C LYS A 307 -0.56 1.99 27.84
N LEU A 308 -1.04 2.48 26.69
CA LEU A 308 -2.40 2.99 26.50
C LEU A 308 -3.48 1.90 26.52
N SER A 309 -3.10 0.63 26.35
CA SER A 309 -4.04 -0.48 26.22
C SER A 309 -4.78 -0.78 27.54
N PRO A 310 -6.08 -1.13 27.49
CA PRO A 310 -6.85 -1.56 28.64
C PRO A 310 -6.16 -2.68 29.44
N PRO A 311 -6.22 -2.67 30.79
CA PRO A 311 -5.63 -3.73 31.62
C PRO A 311 -6.15 -5.12 31.29
N ALA A 312 -7.44 -5.26 30.97
CA ALA A 312 -8.05 -6.54 30.63
C ALA A 312 -7.35 -7.21 29.42
N LEU A 313 -7.14 -6.46 28.33
CA LEU A 313 -6.43 -6.96 27.15
C LEU A 313 -5.01 -7.39 27.49
N LYS A 314 -4.27 -6.56 28.24
CA LYS A 314 -2.89 -6.86 28.65
C LYS A 314 -2.79 -8.13 29.48
N ILE A 315 -3.66 -8.29 30.48
CA ILE A 315 -3.69 -9.49 31.33
C ILE A 315 -3.96 -10.73 30.47
N THR A 316 -4.91 -10.67 29.54
CA THR A 316 -5.20 -11.82 28.67
C THR A 316 -4.00 -12.16 27.77
N VAL A 317 -3.31 -11.16 27.22
CA VAL A 317 -2.09 -11.39 26.42
C VAL A 317 -0.99 -12.03 27.26
N LEU A 318 -0.73 -11.50 28.46
CA LEU A 318 0.32 -11.98 29.36
C LEU A 318 0.06 -13.40 29.90
N ASN A 319 -1.21 -13.77 30.07
CA ASN A 319 -1.60 -15.13 30.48
C ASN A 319 -1.70 -16.11 29.29
N GLY A 320 -1.57 -15.61 28.06
CA GLY A 320 -1.65 -16.41 26.84
C GLY A 320 -0.32 -17.09 26.47
N PRO A 321 -0.30 -17.91 25.40
CA PRO A 321 0.90 -18.63 24.96
C PRO A 321 2.06 -17.71 24.54
N TYR A 322 1.76 -16.47 24.17
CA TYR A 322 2.74 -15.46 23.78
C TYR A 322 3.05 -14.44 24.89
N GLY A 323 2.52 -14.63 26.09
CA GLY A 323 2.71 -13.72 27.22
C GLY A 323 4.17 -13.44 27.55
N PRO A 324 5.03 -14.48 27.72
CA PRO A 324 6.46 -14.27 27.98
C PRO A 324 7.17 -13.48 26.88
N LEU A 325 6.79 -13.69 25.62
CA LEU A 325 7.33 -12.96 24.49
C LEU A 325 6.94 -11.47 24.58
N PHE A 326 5.66 -11.16 24.77
CA PHE A 326 5.22 -9.76 24.85
C PHE A 326 5.73 -9.05 26.08
N GLN A 327 5.90 -9.74 27.21
CA GLN A 327 6.57 -9.20 28.37
C GLN A 327 8.00 -8.77 28.02
N HIS A 328 8.77 -9.66 27.38
CA HIS A 328 10.12 -9.35 26.95
C HIS A 328 10.17 -8.18 25.96
N ILE A 329 9.27 -8.17 24.97
CA ILE A 329 9.17 -7.10 23.96
C ILE A 329 8.94 -5.72 24.60
N VAL A 330 8.04 -5.65 25.59
CA VAL A 330 7.68 -4.39 26.24
C VAL A 330 8.78 -3.89 27.19
N GLU A 331 9.52 -4.81 27.80
CA GLU A 331 10.63 -4.52 28.71
C GLU A 331 11.97 -4.34 27.97
N HIS A 332 12.03 -4.68 26.67
CA HIS A 332 13.25 -4.62 25.88
C HIS A 332 13.76 -3.19 25.70
N ASP A 333 15.06 -3.03 25.90
CA ASP A 333 15.78 -1.79 25.60
C ASP A 333 16.06 -1.72 24.09
N TRP A 334 15.21 -0.98 23.38
CA TRP A 334 15.29 -0.83 21.92
C TRP A 334 16.51 -0.05 21.42
N THR A 335 17.38 0.43 22.30
CA THR A 335 18.73 0.87 21.91
C THR A 335 19.64 -0.31 21.54
N LYS A 336 19.24 -1.53 21.89
CA LYS A 336 19.94 -2.79 21.60
C LYS A 336 19.18 -3.61 20.57
N ALA A 337 19.93 -4.38 19.78
CA ALA A 337 19.36 -5.35 18.85
C ALA A 337 18.46 -6.37 19.59
N TYR A 338 17.30 -6.68 19.02
CA TYR A 338 16.38 -7.63 19.61
C TYR A 338 16.88 -9.07 19.43
N PRO A 339 16.94 -9.89 20.49
CA PRO A 339 17.40 -11.27 20.38
C PRO A 339 16.39 -12.13 19.63
N THR A 340 16.65 -12.50 18.37
CA THR A 340 15.70 -13.32 17.57
C THR A 340 15.65 -14.79 18.00
N ASN A 341 16.64 -15.25 18.76
CA ASN A 341 16.72 -16.62 19.27
C ASN A 341 15.65 -16.94 20.33
N ILE A 342 15.07 -15.93 20.99
CA ILE A 342 13.96 -16.13 21.95
C ILE A 342 12.60 -16.20 21.27
N LEU A 343 12.51 -15.96 19.97
CA LEU A 343 11.25 -16.09 19.24
C LEU A 343 10.81 -17.57 19.22
N PRO A 344 9.53 -17.84 19.51
CA PRO A 344 8.90 -19.14 19.26
C PRO A 344 9.22 -19.67 17.84
N VAL A 345 9.36 -20.99 17.68
CA VAL A 345 9.74 -21.62 16.39
C VAL A 345 8.80 -21.22 15.26
N ASP A 346 7.49 -21.19 15.54
CA ASP A 346 6.44 -20.75 14.62
C ASP A 346 6.67 -19.32 14.14
N LEU A 347 7.12 -18.43 15.02
CA LEU A 347 7.43 -17.03 14.69
C LEU A 347 8.80 -16.86 14.01
N ARG A 348 9.79 -17.71 14.32
CA ARG A 348 11.07 -17.70 13.61
C ARG A 348 10.90 -18.05 12.15
N ASN A 349 10.06 -19.04 11.86
CA ASN A 349 9.72 -19.43 10.49
C ASN A 349 8.86 -18.37 9.78
N PHE A 350 8.14 -17.56 10.55
CA PHE A 350 7.40 -16.41 10.02
C PHE A 350 8.34 -15.30 9.50
N ASN A 351 9.50 -15.13 10.14
CA ASN A 351 10.45 -14.01 9.90
C ASN A 351 11.20 -14.09 8.56
N SER A 352 11.52 -15.29 8.06
CA SER A 352 12.38 -15.43 6.87
C SER A 352 11.64 -15.49 5.53
N SER A 353 10.37 -15.95 5.50
CA SER A 353 9.73 -16.39 4.25
C SER A 353 8.32 -15.84 3.98
N ASN A 354 7.63 -15.28 4.99
CA ASN A 354 6.21 -14.92 4.87
C ASN A 354 5.88 -13.41 5.02
N PHE A 355 6.88 -12.58 5.34
CA PHE A 355 6.70 -11.17 5.72
C PHE A 355 5.92 -10.26 4.74
N LEU A 356 6.05 -10.50 3.43
CA LEU A 356 5.38 -9.69 2.39
C LEU A 356 4.05 -10.30 1.92
N LEU A 357 3.67 -11.48 2.45
CA LEU A 357 2.38 -12.09 2.10
C LEU A 357 1.19 -11.33 2.72
N TYR A 358 1.43 -10.50 3.74
CA TYR A 358 0.37 -9.86 4.54
C TYR A 358 0.35 -8.33 4.51
N SER A 359 1.38 -7.68 3.95
CA SER A 359 1.32 -6.26 3.58
C SER A 359 0.65 -6.15 2.21
N ARG A 360 -0.70 -6.15 2.24
CA ARG A 360 -1.65 -6.09 1.11
C ARG A 360 -1.67 -7.39 0.27
N GLN A 361 -2.85 -8.02 0.20
CA GLN A 361 -3.14 -9.40 -0.25
C GLN A 361 -2.68 -9.82 -1.67
N SER A 362 -1.92 -9.03 -2.44
CA SER A 362 -1.53 -9.41 -3.81
C SER A 362 -0.06 -9.82 -4.01
N TYR A 363 0.82 -9.63 -3.02
CA TYR A 363 2.26 -9.93 -3.18
C TYR A 363 2.63 -11.43 -3.14
N VAL A 364 1.61 -12.30 -3.07
CA VAL A 364 1.74 -13.77 -2.90
C VAL A 364 2.38 -14.46 -4.09
N MET A 365 2.24 -13.93 -5.31
CA MET A 365 2.74 -14.60 -6.52
C MET A 365 4.19 -14.24 -6.89
N THR A 366 4.65 -13.04 -6.55
CA THR A 366 5.97 -12.55 -6.94
C THR A 366 7.07 -13.21 -6.11
N ARG A 367 6.84 -13.46 -4.81
CA ARG A 367 7.87 -14.02 -3.90
C ARG A 367 8.22 -15.49 -4.16
N LYS A 368 7.26 -16.35 -4.55
CA LYS A 368 7.54 -17.79 -4.77
C LYS A 368 8.47 -17.98 -5.97
N ARG A 369 8.14 -17.37 -7.12
CA ARG A 369 9.03 -17.35 -8.30
C ARG A 369 10.39 -16.70 -8.00
N TYR A 370 10.41 -15.73 -7.10
CA TYR A 370 11.59 -15.00 -6.66
C TYR A 370 12.54 -15.82 -5.78
N LEU A 371 12.05 -16.54 -4.76
CA LEU A 371 12.88 -17.43 -3.95
C LEU A 371 13.49 -18.56 -4.79
N ASP A 372 12.73 -19.07 -5.75
CA ASP A 372 13.21 -20.05 -6.73
C ASP A 372 14.31 -19.46 -7.65
N SER A 373 14.29 -18.15 -7.93
CA SER A 373 15.31 -17.46 -8.74
C SER A 373 16.60 -17.12 -7.97
N LEU A 374 16.50 -16.82 -6.67
CA LEU A 374 17.64 -16.51 -5.81
C LEU A 374 18.44 -17.76 -5.43
N ALA A 375 17.80 -18.92 -5.31
CA ALA A 375 18.48 -20.19 -5.06
C ALA A 375 19.52 -20.55 -6.16
N GLY A 376 19.47 -19.89 -7.33
CA GLY A 376 20.41 -20.09 -8.43
C GLY A 376 21.37 -18.93 -8.74
N LYS A 377 21.22 -17.74 -8.14
CA LYS A 377 22.03 -16.55 -8.46
C LYS A 377 22.85 -16.08 -7.25
N SER A 378 24.16 -16.33 -7.25
CA SER A 378 25.10 -15.70 -6.31
C SER A 378 25.22 -14.20 -6.64
N LEU A 379 24.54 -13.35 -5.88
CA LEU A 379 24.78 -11.92 -5.87
C LEU A 379 26.09 -11.66 -5.13
N THR A 380 27.20 -11.54 -5.86
CA THR A 380 28.48 -11.17 -5.25
C THR A 380 28.51 -9.66 -4.96
N PRO A 381 28.89 -9.23 -3.75
CA PRO A 381 29.04 -7.81 -3.41
C PRO A 381 29.91 -7.00 -4.39
N SER A 382 30.85 -7.67 -5.08
CA SER A 382 31.71 -7.06 -6.09
C SER A 382 30.98 -6.53 -7.32
N LYS A 383 29.80 -7.07 -7.68
CA LYS A 383 28.98 -6.54 -8.79
C LYS A 383 28.21 -5.27 -8.40
N LEU A 384 27.95 -5.10 -7.10
CA LEU A 384 27.20 -3.96 -6.55
C LEU A 384 28.11 -2.78 -6.21
N LEU A 385 29.39 -3.04 -5.90
CA LEU A 385 30.39 -2.02 -5.55
C LEU A 385 31.00 -1.30 -6.77
N ASN A 386 30.68 -1.72 -7.99
CA ASN A 386 31.09 -1.02 -9.22
C ASN A 386 30.03 -0.01 -9.70
N PHE A 387 29.03 0.29 -8.87
CA PHE A 387 27.98 1.30 -9.09
C PHE A 387 28.07 2.42 -8.06
#